data_AF-A0AAW5C8M6-F1
#
_entry.id   AF-A0AAW5C8M6-F1
#
_cell.length_a   1.000
_cell.length_b   1.000
_cell.length_c   1.000
_cell.angle_alpha   90.00
_cell.angle_beta   90.00
_cell.angle_gamma   90.00
#
_symmetry.space_group_name_H-M   'P 1'
#
loop_
_entity.id
_entity.type
_entity.pdbx_description
1 polymer ?
#
loop_
_entity_poly.entity_id
_entity_poly.type
_entity_poly.pdbx_seq_one_letter_code
_entity_poly.pdbx_strand_id
1 'polypeptide(L)'
;MKELLALLKENQSPAGKELLEAIGHVSEMEKQLASAVDELKAMRQELQGLQEQNHPLKAALQKSVKVLEANVATLRERLAELKGAVIEGCKNTLAAVKERGIGALDSAARFFHVKPGLESLRNTINDGIKADEKAISRIEAVSAEYHEAGRHLKNIGRALMGKEAVQEAKAVGKLAKTVQAPYRAERACYLAARNSLDEAVSSLDRLEKAAEKQPSILKAMKEHKETTPPKKEKSTPAAAHDER
;
A
#
# COMPACT_ATOMS: atom_id res chain seq x y z
N MET A 1 8.23 3.66 -17.94
CA MET A 1 7.01 4.19 -17.26
C MET A 1 6.43 5.41 -17.98
N LYS A 2 7.16 6.53 -18.13
CA LYS A 2 6.67 7.71 -18.89
C LYS A 2 6.22 7.38 -20.32
N GLU A 3 7.00 6.54 -21.01
CA GLU A 3 6.70 6.04 -22.36
C GLU A 3 5.41 5.21 -22.40
N LEU A 4 5.19 4.33 -21.41
CA LEU A 4 3.97 3.52 -21.30
C LEU A 4 2.74 4.39 -20.97
N LEU A 5 2.88 5.38 -20.09
CA LEU A 5 1.82 6.33 -19.77
C LEU A 5 1.44 7.21 -20.98
N ALA A 6 2.42 7.62 -21.79
CA ALA A 6 2.16 8.35 -23.02
C ALA A 6 1.37 7.50 -24.02
N LEU A 7 1.80 6.25 -24.24
CA LEU A 7 1.08 5.29 -25.10
C LEU A 7 -0.34 5.01 -24.61
N LEU A 8 -0.55 4.88 -23.31
CA LEU A 8 -1.88 4.67 -22.74
C LEU A 8 -2.80 5.89 -22.92
N LYS A 9 -2.25 7.09 -22.78
CA LYS A 9 -2.98 8.36 -22.92
C LYS A 9 -3.34 8.67 -24.38
N GLU A 10 -2.44 8.42 -25.32
CA GLU A 10 -2.68 8.57 -26.76
C GLU A 10 -3.80 7.65 -27.25
N ASN A 11 -3.95 6.47 -26.64
CA ASN A 11 -4.97 5.49 -27.00
C ASN A 11 -6.28 5.61 -26.20
N GLN A 12 -6.46 6.70 -25.42
CA GLN A 12 -7.62 6.90 -24.53
C GLN A 12 -7.93 5.69 -23.63
N SER A 13 -6.92 4.90 -23.30
CA SER A 13 -7.12 3.66 -22.57
C SER A 13 -7.35 3.95 -21.08
N PRO A 14 -8.41 3.41 -20.45
CA PRO A 14 -8.66 3.58 -19.02
C PRO A 14 -7.50 3.06 -18.15
N ALA A 15 -6.71 2.12 -18.69
CA ALA A 15 -5.51 1.56 -18.09
C ALA A 15 -4.44 2.61 -17.73
N GLY A 16 -4.34 3.71 -18.48
CA GLY A 16 -3.40 4.79 -18.18
C GLY A 16 -3.73 5.54 -16.89
N LYS A 17 -5.02 5.79 -16.66
CA LYS A 17 -5.51 6.45 -15.46
C LYS A 17 -5.36 5.54 -14.24
N GLU A 18 -5.72 4.28 -14.37
CA GLU A 18 -5.64 3.27 -13.30
C GLU A 18 -4.18 3.02 -12.86
N LEU A 19 -3.23 2.97 -13.80
CA LEU A 19 -1.80 2.86 -13.47
C LEU A 19 -1.29 4.09 -12.71
N LEU A 20 -1.75 5.28 -13.10
CA LEU A 20 -1.36 6.55 -12.47
C LEU A 20 -1.94 6.65 -11.05
N GLU A 21 -3.17 6.18 -10.86
CA GLU A 21 -3.82 6.04 -9.54
C GLU A 21 -3.03 5.05 -8.65
N ALA A 22 -2.69 3.86 -9.17
CA ALA A 22 -1.90 2.87 -8.42
C ALA A 22 -0.53 3.42 -7.99
N ILE A 23 0.15 4.18 -8.86
CA ILE A 23 1.42 4.86 -8.51
C ILE A 23 1.19 5.92 -7.42
N GLY A 24 0.12 6.71 -7.53
CA GLY A 24 -0.26 7.70 -6.52
C GLY A 24 -0.48 7.07 -5.15
N HIS A 25 -1.14 5.91 -5.09
CA HIS A 25 -1.35 5.14 -3.88
C HIS A 25 -0.02 4.67 -3.23
N VAL A 26 0.91 4.15 -4.03
CA VAL A 26 2.26 3.76 -3.54
C VAL A 26 3.01 4.98 -2.98
N SER A 27 2.92 6.14 -3.64
CA SER A 27 3.55 7.38 -3.15
C SER A 27 2.94 7.89 -1.84
N GLU A 28 1.63 7.78 -1.66
CA GLU A 28 1.00 8.12 -0.38
C GLU A 28 1.46 7.17 0.73
N MET A 29 1.62 5.87 0.44
CA MET A 29 2.20 4.91 1.39
C MET A 29 3.62 5.29 1.82
N GLU A 30 4.47 5.73 0.89
CA GLU A 30 5.84 6.21 1.18
C GLU A 30 5.81 7.43 2.13
N LYS A 31 4.87 8.35 1.94
CA LYS A 31 4.70 9.55 2.78
C LYS A 31 4.27 9.20 4.20
N GLN A 32 3.29 8.30 4.35
CA GLN A 32 2.82 7.88 5.68
C GLN A 32 3.92 7.14 6.45
N LEU A 33 4.73 6.35 5.74
CA LEU A 33 5.88 5.66 6.32
C LEU A 33 6.98 6.63 6.80
N ALA A 34 7.18 7.74 6.09
CA ALA A 34 8.07 8.81 6.55
C ALA A 34 7.56 9.44 7.85
N SER A 35 6.26 9.70 7.95
CA SER A 35 5.65 10.22 9.17
C SER A 35 5.83 9.28 10.37
N ALA A 36 5.65 7.97 10.18
CA ALA A 36 5.88 6.99 11.25
C ALA A 36 7.34 6.98 11.75
N VAL A 37 8.29 7.20 10.84
CA VAL A 37 9.72 7.29 11.18
C VAL A 37 10.05 8.54 11.98
N ASP A 38 9.41 9.67 11.66
CA ASP A 38 9.57 10.92 12.41
C ASP A 38 9.02 10.79 13.84
N GLU A 39 7.86 10.16 14.01
CA GLU A 39 7.28 9.88 15.34
C GLU A 39 8.16 8.92 16.16
N LEU A 40 8.76 7.90 15.53
CA LEU A 40 9.74 7.04 16.20
C LEU A 40 10.99 7.80 16.66
N LYS A 41 11.44 8.78 15.86
CA LYS A 41 12.56 9.65 16.23
C LYS A 41 12.20 10.52 17.45
N ALA A 42 10.99 11.06 17.50
CA ALA A 42 10.50 11.83 18.64
C ALA A 42 10.45 10.96 19.92
N MET A 43 9.92 9.74 19.83
CA MET A 43 9.88 8.80 20.95
C MET A 43 11.28 8.44 21.48
N ARG A 44 12.27 8.25 20.59
CA ARG A 44 13.66 8.04 21.01
C ARG A 44 14.23 9.22 21.79
N GLN A 45 13.92 10.46 21.37
CA GLN A 45 14.38 11.67 22.06
C GLN A 45 13.74 11.79 23.45
N GLU A 46 12.44 11.51 23.57
CA GLU A 46 11.78 11.48 24.88
C GLU A 46 12.37 10.39 25.81
N LEU A 47 12.73 9.23 25.26
CA LEU A 47 13.41 8.16 26.01
C LEU A 47 14.82 8.55 26.48
N GLN A 48 15.54 9.38 25.72
CA GLN A 48 16.84 9.92 26.13
C GLN A 48 16.69 10.93 27.28
N GLY A 49 15.59 11.69 27.30
CA GLY A 49 15.26 12.62 28.39
C GLY A 49 14.87 11.95 29.71
N LEU A 50 14.53 10.65 29.71
CA LEU A 50 14.29 9.88 30.93
C LEU A 50 15.62 9.55 31.62
N GLN A 51 15.94 10.33 32.66
CA GLN A 51 17.24 10.39 33.33
C GLN A 51 17.60 9.12 34.13
N GLU A 52 16.65 8.29 34.56
CA GLU A 52 16.94 7.07 35.32
C GLU A 52 17.24 5.86 34.40
N GLN A 53 18.47 5.36 34.46
CA GLN A 53 18.96 4.25 33.63
C GLN A 53 18.40 2.87 34.02
N ASN A 54 17.72 2.73 35.17
CA ASN A 54 17.34 1.43 35.76
C ASN A 54 15.83 1.22 35.96
N HIS A 55 14.96 2.06 35.38
CA HIS A 55 13.52 1.87 35.54
C HIS A 55 13.00 0.79 34.57
N PRO A 56 12.28 -0.27 35.03
CA PRO A 56 11.71 -1.31 34.17
C PRO A 56 10.88 -0.78 32.98
N LEU A 57 10.23 0.37 33.17
CA LEU A 57 9.52 1.11 32.13
C LEU A 57 10.42 1.57 30.97
N LYS A 58 11.64 2.03 31.26
CA LYS A 58 12.58 2.48 30.23
C LYS A 58 13.03 1.32 29.35
N ALA A 59 13.36 0.18 29.94
CA ALA A 59 13.70 -1.03 29.22
C ALA A 59 12.53 -1.55 28.36
N ALA A 60 11.31 -1.52 28.90
CA ALA A 60 10.10 -1.87 28.15
C ALA A 60 9.88 -0.94 26.95
N LEU A 61 9.99 0.39 27.15
CA LEU A 61 9.87 1.38 26.09
C LEU A 61 10.95 1.25 25.02
N GLN A 62 12.20 0.98 25.40
CA GLN A 62 13.28 0.71 24.44
C GLN A 62 13.01 -0.55 23.62
N LYS A 63 12.45 -1.60 24.23
CA LYS A 63 12.03 -2.80 23.50
C LYS A 63 10.90 -2.48 22.52
N SER A 64 9.92 -1.70 22.93
CA SER A 64 8.83 -1.22 22.07
C SER A 64 9.34 -0.44 20.86
N VAL A 65 10.28 0.50 21.08
CA VAL A 65 10.95 1.24 20.01
C VAL A 65 11.60 0.31 19.00
N LYS A 66 12.36 -0.69 19.46
CA LYS A 66 13.01 -1.67 18.55
C LYS A 66 12.00 -2.49 17.74
N VAL A 67 10.86 -2.85 18.33
CA VAL A 67 9.80 -3.59 17.62
C VAL A 67 9.19 -2.73 16.53
N LEU A 68 8.81 -1.49 16.86
CA LEU A 68 8.25 -0.53 15.89
C LEU A 68 9.25 -0.22 14.77
N GLU A 69 10.54 -0.08 15.07
CA GLU A 69 11.58 0.09 14.06
C GLU A 69 11.69 -1.10 13.10
N ALA A 70 11.62 -2.32 13.62
CA ALA A 70 11.63 -3.53 12.82
C ALA A 70 10.39 -3.61 11.92
N ASN A 71 9.21 -3.29 12.46
CA ASN A 71 7.95 -3.23 11.71
C ASN A 71 8.02 -2.23 10.55
N VAL A 72 8.50 -1.01 10.82
CA VAL A 72 8.73 0.03 9.81
C VAL A 72 9.74 -0.42 8.76
N ALA A 73 10.81 -1.12 9.14
CA ALA A 73 11.79 -1.65 8.20
C ALA A 73 11.18 -2.73 7.29
N THR A 74 10.42 -3.67 7.85
CA THR A 74 9.70 -4.70 7.09
C THR A 74 8.69 -4.06 6.14
N LEU A 75 7.94 -3.04 6.58
CA LEU A 75 6.99 -2.34 5.71
C LEU A 75 7.71 -1.62 4.56
N ARG A 76 8.88 -1.01 4.81
CA ARG A 76 9.73 -0.41 3.77
C ARG A 76 10.17 -1.45 2.74
N GLU A 77 10.64 -2.60 3.19
CA GLU A 77 11.11 -3.68 2.31
C GLU A 77 9.98 -4.18 1.40
N ARG A 78 8.82 -4.48 1.97
CA ARG A 78 7.64 -4.91 1.20
C ARG A 78 7.15 -3.86 0.21
N LEU A 79 7.22 -2.57 0.58
CA LEU A 79 6.89 -1.48 -0.33
C LEU A 79 7.90 -1.37 -1.48
N ALA A 80 9.18 -1.58 -1.22
CA ALA A 80 10.23 -1.59 -2.23
C ALA A 80 10.07 -2.77 -3.20
N GLU A 81 9.75 -3.97 -2.70
CA GLU A 81 9.42 -5.15 -3.52
C GLU A 81 8.23 -4.86 -4.44
N LEU A 82 7.15 -4.29 -3.90
CA LEU A 82 5.96 -3.92 -4.68
C LEU A 82 6.30 -2.92 -5.78
N LYS A 83 7.10 -1.89 -5.46
CA LYS A 83 7.56 -0.90 -6.43
C LYS A 83 8.39 -1.54 -7.54
N GLY A 84 9.27 -2.48 -7.19
CA GLY A 84 10.02 -3.30 -8.13
C GLY A 84 9.11 -4.05 -9.10
N ALA A 85 8.12 -4.77 -8.57
CA ALA A 85 7.15 -5.53 -9.35
C ALA A 85 6.31 -4.65 -10.29
N VAL A 86 5.88 -3.46 -9.84
CA VAL A 86 5.17 -2.48 -10.70
C VAL A 86 6.07 -1.99 -11.84
N ILE A 87 7.33 -1.68 -11.57
CA ILE A 87 8.30 -1.23 -12.59
C ILE A 87 8.54 -2.34 -13.61
N GLU A 88 8.72 -3.57 -13.15
CA GLU A 88 8.95 -4.73 -14.01
C GLU A 88 7.74 -5.02 -14.89
N GLY A 89 6.53 -5.03 -14.33
CA GLY A 89 5.29 -5.17 -15.11
C GLY A 89 5.12 -4.07 -16.16
N CYS A 90 5.50 -2.83 -15.85
CA CYS A 90 5.52 -1.74 -16.83
C CYS A 90 6.51 -1.98 -17.98
N LYS A 91 7.71 -2.50 -17.68
CA LYS A 91 8.73 -2.82 -18.69
C LYS A 91 8.27 -3.95 -19.60
N ASN A 92 7.73 -5.02 -19.02
CA ASN A 92 7.24 -6.19 -19.75
C ASN A 92 6.07 -5.82 -20.66
N THR A 93 5.14 -5.00 -20.17
CA THR A 93 4.05 -4.46 -20.98
C THR A 93 4.58 -3.63 -22.15
N LEU A 94 5.53 -2.72 -21.90
CA LEU A 94 6.09 -1.88 -22.97
C LEU A 94 6.80 -2.74 -24.04
N ALA A 95 7.55 -3.76 -23.63
CA ALA A 95 8.17 -4.70 -24.55
C ALA A 95 7.13 -5.45 -25.39
N ALA A 96 6.07 -5.96 -24.76
CA ALA A 96 4.98 -6.65 -25.45
C ALA A 96 4.26 -5.75 -26.48
N VAL A 97 4.09 -4.46 -26.17
CA VAL A 97 3.53 -3.48 -27.10
C VAL A 97 4.47 -3.19 -28.28
N LYS A 98 5.78 -3.12 -28.04
CA LYS A 98 6.79 -2.95 -29.10
C LYS A 98 6.84 -4.16 -30.04
N GLU A 99 6.67 -5.37 -29.52
CA GLU A 99 6.70 -6.61 -30.31
C GLU A 99 5.38 -6.93 -31.03
N ARG A 100 4.25 -6.75 -30.35
CA ARG A 100 2.93 -7.26 -30.78
C ARG A 100 1.92 -6.16 -31.10
N GLY A 101 2.32 -4.90 -30.98
CA GLY A 101 1.48 -3.74 -31.21
C GLY A 101 0.52 -3.43 -30.06
N ILE A 102 -0.34 -2.43 -30.28
CA ILE A 102 -1.25 -1.87 -29.26
C ILE A 102 -2.24 -2.91 -28.71
N GLY A 103 -2.58 -3.96 -29.47
CA GLY A 103 -3.43 -5.06 -28.97
C GLY A 103 -2.84 -5.85 -27.80
N ALA A 104 -1.55 -5.66 -27.48
CA ALA A 104 -0.93 -6.23 -26.28
C ALA A 104 -1.18 -5.40 -25.01
N LEU A 105 -1.71 -4.17 -25.10
CA LEU A 105 -2.13 -3.39 -23.93
C LEU A 105 -3.18 -4.14 -23.11
N ASP A 106 -4.10 -4.86 -23.75
CA ASP A 106 -5.08 -5.67 -23.04
C ASP A 106 -4.42 -6.81 -22.27
N SER A 107 -3.26 -7.31 -22.70
CA SER A 107 -2.56 -8.32 -21.89
C SER A 107 -1.77 -7.72 -20.72
N ALA A 108 -1.62 -6.40 -20.64
CA ALA A 108 -0.82 -5.72 -19.61
C ALA A 108 -1.25 -6.09 -18.19
N ALA A 109 -2.55 -6.16 -17.91
CA ALA A 109 -3.09 -6.53 -16.61
C ALA A 109 -2.62 -7.90 -16.13
N ARG A 110 -2.57 -8.87 -17.05
CA ARG A 110 -2.12 -10.24 -16.78
C ARG A 110 -0.61 -10.32 -16.55
N PHE A 111 0.16 -9.39 -17.13
CA PHE A 111 1.62 -9.35 -16.99
C PHE A 111 2.12 -8.71 -15.71
N PHE A 112 1.26 -8.03 -14.93
CA PHE A 112 1.76 -7.29 -13.79
C PHE A 112 2.26 -8.17 -12.64
N HIS A 113 1.88 -9.45 -12.47
CA HIS A 113 2.34 -10.36 -11.39
C HIS A 113 2.49 -9.73 -9.98
N VAL A 114 1.83 -8.61 -9.71
CA VAL A 114 1.93 -7.81 -8.48
C VAL A 114 1.02 -8.35 -7.38
N LYS A 115 0.03 -9.17 -7.74
CA LYS A 115 -0.99 -9.69 -6.82
C LYS A 115 -0.41 -10.43 -5.61
N PRO A 116 0.57 -11.35 -5.76
CA PRO A 116 1.23 -11.99 -4.61
C PRO A 116 1.96 -10.98 -3.71
N GLY A 117 2.60 -9.97 -4.29
CA GLY A 117 3.28 -8.90 -3.53
C GLY A 117 2.30 -8.01 -2.77
N LEU A 118 1.17 -7.66 -3.39
CA LEU A 118 0.07 -6.91 -2.78
C LEU A 118 -0.56 -7.71 -1.63
N GLU A 119 -0.82 -9.00 -1.80
CA GLU A 119 -1.35 -9.89 -0.76
C GLU A 119 -0.38 -10.05 0.41
N SER A 120 0.92 -10.23 0.14
CA SER A 120 1.95 -10.29 1.17
C SER A 120 1.99 -8.98 1.98
N LEU A 121 1.97 -7.83 1.31
CA LEU A 121 1.93 -6.52 1.95
C LEU A 121 0.65 -6.33 2.78
N ARG A 122 -0.50 -6.79 2.28
CA ARG A 122 -1.79 -6.76 3.00
C ARG A 122 -1.71 -7.53 4.32
N ASN A 123 -1.10 -8.71 4.30
CA ASN A 123 -0.94 -9.53 5.50
C ASN A 123 -0.03 -8.82 6.52
N THR A 124 1.13 -8.30 6.09
CA THR A 124 2.02 -7.50 6.95
C THR A 124 1.30 -6.32 7.58
N ILE A 125 0.51 -5.58 6.81
CA ILE A 125 -0.28 -4.45 7.31
C ILE A 125 -1.30 -4.89 8.36
N ASN A 126 -2.06 -5.95 8.09
CA ASN A 126 -3.08 -6.44 9.00
C ASN A 126 -2.50 -6.99 10.32
N ASP A 127 -1.36 -7.66 10.25
CA ASP A 127 -0.67 -8.17 11.44
C ASP A 127 -0.10 -7.02 12.28
N GLY A 128 0.43 -5.98 11.63
CA GLY A 128 0.86 -4.73 12.28
C GLY A 128 -0.27 -4.03 13.03
N ILE A 129 -1.43 -3.82 12.38
CA ILE A 129 -2.62 -3.23 13.01
C ILE A 129 -3.04 -4.00 14.26
N LYS A 130 -3.10 -5.34 14.19
CA LYS A 130 -3.47 -6.19 15.33
C LYS A 130 -2.45 -6.08 16.47
N ALA A 131 -1.16 -6.02 16.14
CA ALA A 131 -0.10 -5.87 17.14
C ALA A 131 -0.21 -4.51 17.87
N ASP A 132 -0.45 -3.43 17.12
CA ASP A 132 -0.63 -2.09 17.66
C ASP A 132 -1.87 -1.97 18.54
N GLU A 133 -3.01 -2.49 18.09
CA GLU A 133 -4.25 -2.51 18.88
C GLU A 133 -4.06 -3.25 20.20
N LYS A 134 -3.39 -4.41 20.16
CA LYS A 134 -3.07 -5.18 21.36
C LYS A 134 -2.12 -4.44 22.29
N ALA A 135 -1.14 -3.71 21.75
CA ALA A 135 -0.22 -2.91 22.55
C ALA A 135 -0.94 -1.73 23.22
N ILE A 136 -1.77 -1.00 22.47
CA ILE A 136 -2.59 0.11 22.98
C ILE A 136 -3.49 -0.38 24.11
N SER A 137 -4.25 -1.47 23.92
CA SER A 137 -5.13 -2.01 24.96
C SER A 137 -4.38 -2.43 26.23
N ARG A 138 -3.16 -2.99 26.10
CA ARG A 138 -2.32 -3.31 27.26
C ARG A 138 -1.88 -2.07 28.02
N ILE A 139 -1.51 -0.99 27.32
CA ILE A 139 -1.13 0.27 27.95
C ILE A 139 -2.34 0.91 28.66
N GLU A 140 -3.53 0.83 28.06
CA GLU A 140 -4.78 1.30 28.67
C GLU A 140 -5.10 0.53 29.96
N ALA A 141 -4.99 -0.80 29.93
CA ALA A 141 -5.21 -1.65 31.11
C ALA A 141 -4.24 -1.31 32.26
N VAL A 142 -2.93 -1.24 31.97
CA VAL A 142 -1.92 -0.86 32.97
C VAL A 142 -2.17 0.54 33.53
N SER A 143 -2.56 1.50 32.67
CA SER A 143 -2.89 2.85 33.13
C SER A 143 -4.11 2.87 34.05
N ALA A 144 -5.12 2.05 33.78
CA ALA A 144 -6.32 1.95 34.61
C ALA A 144 -5.98 1.36 35.98
N GLU A 145 -5.26 0.24 36.02
CA GLU A 145 -4.81 -0.41 37.26
C GLU A 145 -3.93 0.52 38.11
N TYR A 146 -3.01 1.26 37.49
CA TYR A 146 -2.16 2.22 38.20
C TYR A 146 -2.96 3.34 38.86
N HIS A 147 -3.95 3.89 38.15
CA HIS A 147 -4.83 4.92 38.71
C HIS A 147 -5.72 4.38 39.83
N GLU A 148 -6.19 3.14 39.69
CA GLU A 148 -6.97 2.48 40.72
C GLU A 148 -6.13 2.22 41.98
N ALA A 149 -4.92 1.69 41.85
CA ALA A 149 -3.98 1.52 42.94
C ALA A 149 -3.65 2.86 43.64
N GLY A 150 -3.39 3.90 42.86
CA GLY A 150 -3.16 5.25 43.38
C GLY A 150 -4.38 5.83 44.11
N ARG A 151 -5.59 5.57 43.62
CA ARG A 151 -6.86 5.94 44.28
C ARG A 151 -7.01 5.22 45.61
N HIS A 152 -6.75 3.91 45.66
CA HIS A 152 -6.77 3.15 46.91
C HIS A 152 -5.77 3.70 47.93
N LEU A 153 -4.52 3.95 47.52
CA LEU A 153 -3.49 4.51 48.39
C LEU A 153 -3.91 5.88 48.94
N LYS A 154 -4.47 6.75 48.10
CA LYS A 154 -5.01 8.05 48.50
C LYS A 154 -6.16 7.91 49.49
N ASN A 155 -7.08 6.99 49.24
CA ASN A 155 -8.24 6.74 50.11
C ASN A 155 -7.82 6.17 51.47
N ILE A 156 -6.80 5.31 51.52
CA ILE A 156 -6.19 4.85 52.77
C ILE A 156 -5.65 6.04 53.56
N GLY A 157 -4.87 6.93 52.92
CA GLY A 157 -4.36 8.14 53.57
C GLY A 157 -5.45 9.09 54.05
N ARG A 158 -6.55 9.24 53.30
CA ARG A 158 -7.72 10.03 53.73
C ARG A 158 -8.41 9.42 54.94
N ALA A 159 -8.61 8.10 54.94
CA ALA A 159 -9.21 7.38 56.05
C ALA A 159 -8.38 7.54 57.34
N LEU A 160 -7.05 7.45 57.25
CA LEU A 160 -6.15 7.71 58.37
C LEU A 160 -6.25 9.15 58.92
N MET A 161 -6.61 10.11 58.07
CA MET A 161 -6.87 11.50 58.44
C MET A 161 -8.35 11.77 58.81
N GLY A 162 -9.20 10.74 58.93
CA GLY A 162 -10.63 10.89 59.23
C GLY A 162 -11.46 11.53 58.12
N LYS A 163 -10.96 11.52 56.88
CA LYS A 163 -11.64 12.09 55.69
C LYS A 163 -12.29 10.98 54.86
N GLU A 164 -13.41 11.28 54.22
CA GLU A 164 -14.12 10.34 53.35
C GLU A 164 -13.31 9.93 52.11
N ALA A 165 -13.68 8.80 51.50
CA ALA A 165 -13.03 8.29 50.29
C ALA A 165 -13.38 9.10 49.03
N VAL A 166 -12.47 9.15 48.05
CA VAL A 166 -12.78 9.62 46.68
C VAL A 166 -13.29 8.43 45.85
N GLN A 167 -14.42 8.60 45.16
CA GLN A 167 -15.01 7.59 44.28
C GLN A 167 -14.63 7.75 42.81
N GLU A 168 -14.32 8.95 42.34
CA GLU A 168 -14.01 9.19 40.92
C GLU A 168 -12.68 8.56 40.48
N ALA A 169 -12.74 7.81 39.39
CA ALA A 169 -11.57 7.31 38.67
C ALA A 169 -10.96 8.43 37.82
N LYS A 170 -9.62 8.54 37.82
CA LYS A 170 -8.91 9.48 36.95
C LYS A 170 -8.82 8.97 35.51
N ALA A 171 -8.88 9.89 34.56
CA ALA A 171 -8.63 9.62 33.15
C ALA A 171 -7.19 9.12 32.90
N VAL A 172 -6.98 8.46 31.76
CA VAL A 172 -5.68 7.93 31.28
C VAL A 172 -4.57 9.00 31.44
N GLY A 173 -3.49 8.61 32.14
CA GLY A 173 -2.42 9.53 32.53
C GLY A 173 -1.58 10.01 31.35
N LYS A 174 -0.87 11.14 31.52
CA LYS A 174 -0.02 11.75 30.49
C LYS A 174 1.04 10.77 29.95
N LEU A 175 1.66 9.97 30.83
CA LEU A 175 2.62 8.94 30.45
C LEU A 175 2.02 7.87 29.53
N ALA A 176 0.83 7.35 29.85
CA ALA A 176 0.17 6.34 29.02
C ALA A 176 -0.16 6.89 27.62
N LYS A 177 -0.59 8.16 27.53
CA LYS A 177 -0.82 8.81 26.24
C LYS A 177 0.46 8.92 25.42
N THR A 178 1.57 9.32 26.04
CA THR A 178 2.89 9.38 25.39
C THR A 178 3.35 8.01 24.90
N VAL A 179 3.20 6.95 25.72
CA VAL A 179 3.59 5.58 25.31
C VAL A 179 2.70 5.03 24.19
N GLN A 180 1.42 5.42 24.14
CA GLN A 180 0.49 4.98 23.08
C GLN A 180 0.66 5.71 21.75
N ALA A 181 1.13 6.97 21.76
CA ALA A 181 1.30 7.80 20.57
C ALA A 181 2.01 7.08 19.40
N PRO A 182 3.18 6.44 19.57
CA PRO A 182 3.88 5.75 18.48
C PRO A 182 3.08 4.56 17.90
N TYR A 183 2.38 3.79 18.73
CA TYR A 183 1.50 2.71 18.25
C TYR A 183 0.29 3.25 17.50
N ARG A 184 -0.26 4.40 17.91
CA ARG A 184 -1.34 5.06 17.18
C ARG A 184 -0.85 5.58 15.83
N ALA A 185 0.37 6.12 15.78
CA ALA A 185 0.99 6.60 14.55
C ALA A 185 1.30 5.46 13.57
N GLU A 186 1.91 4.36 14.05
CA GLU A 186 2.15 3.15 13.23
C GLU A 186 0.84 2.57 12.71
N ARG A 187 -0.18 2.43 13.58
CA ARG A 187 -1.52 1.97 13.17
C ARG A 187 -2.15 2.89 12.13
N ALA A 188 -2.03 4.21 12.27
CA ALA A 188 -2.55 5.15 11.28
C ALA A 188 -1.84 4.98 9.92
N CYS A 189 -0.52 4.79 9.94
CA CYS A 189 0.26 4.46 8.75
C CYS A 189 -0.21 3.15 8.10
N TYR A 190 -0.42 2.10 8.89
CA TYR A 190 -0.94 0.83 8.39
C TYR A 190 -2.35 0.95 7.82
N LEU A 191 -3.25 1.69 8.46
CA LEU A 191 -4.61 1.90 7.94
C LEU A 191 -4.61 2.68 6.63
N ALA A 192 -3.81 3.74 6.53
CA ALA A 192 -3.64 4.47 5.29
C ALA A 192 -3.05 3.58 4.18
N ALA A 193 -2.03 2.78 4.53
CA ALA A 193 -1.43 1.83 3.62
C ALA A 193 -2.42 0.77 3.13
N ARG A 194 -3.28 0.25 4.02
CA ARG A 194 -4.33 -0.70 3.67
C ARG A 194 -5.32 -0.11 2.67
N ASN A 195 -5.77 1.13 2.90
CA ASN A 195 -6.72 1.80 2.00
C ASN A 195 -6.10 2.01 0.61
N SER A 196 -4.87 2.51 0.55
CA SER A 196 -4.12 2.66 -0.72
C SER A 196 -3.93 1.31 -1.43
N LEU A 197 -3.67 0.25 -0.67
CA LEU A 197 -3.52 -1.10 -1.20
C LEU A 197 -4.82 -1.67 -1.76
N ASP A 198 -5.92 -1.51 -1.04
CA ASP A 198 -7.25 -1.98 -1.47
C ASP A 198 -7.70 -1.25 -2.76
N GLU A 199 -7.42 0.05 -2.89
CA GLU A 199 -7.67 0.81 -4.13
C GLU A 199 -6.77 0.37 -5.28
N ALA A 200 -5.47 0.13 -5.02
CA ALA A 200 -4.55 -0.36 -6.04
C ALA A 200 -4.95 -1.76 -6.56
N VAL A 201 -5.35 -2.67 -5.67
CA VAL A 201 -5.90 -3.99 -6.04
C VAL A 201 -7.17 -3.82 -6.88
N SER A 202 -8.08 -2.93 -6.48
CA SER A 202 -9.32 -2.67 -7.21
C SER A 202 -9.06 -2.12 -8.61
N SER A 203 -8.08 -1.22 -8.77
CA SER A 203 -7.65 -0.71 -10.07
C SER A 203 -7.04 -1.80 -10.94
N LEU A 204 -6.24 -2.72 -10.39
CA LEU A 204 -5.71 -3.86 -11.14
C LEU A 204 -6.80 -4.85 -11.56
N ASP A 205 -7.79 -5.13 -10.71
CA ASP A 205 -8.93 -5.98 -11.05
C ASP A 205 -9.78 -5.35 -12.17
N ARG A 206 -9.94 -4.01 -12.17
CA ARG A 206 -10.62 -3.28 -13.26
C ARG A 206 -9.84 -3.37 -14.58
N LEU A 207 -8.52 -3.21 -14.51
CA LEU A 207 -7.61 -3.37 -15.64
C LEU A 207 -7.72 -4.78 -16.25
N GLU A 208 -7.74 -5.82 -15.41
CA GLU A 208 -7.88 -7.22 -15.83
C GLU A 208 -9.24 -7.49 -16.49
N LYS A 209 -10.33 -6.94 -15.95
CA LYS A 209 -11.66 -7.05 -16.56
C LYS A 209 -11.78 -6.28 -17.88
N ALA A 210 -11.13 -5.12 -18.01
CA ALA A 210 -11.14 -4.35 -19.25
C ALA A 210 -10.41 -5.11 -20.38
N ALA A 211 -9.26 -5.67 -20.04
CA ALA A 211 -8.47 -6.58 -20.87
C ALA A 211 -9.25 -7.81 -21.37
N GLU A 212 -10.05 -8.42 -20.51
CA GLU A 212 -10.84 -9.61 -20.86
C GLU A 212 -12.01 -9.34 -21.80
N LYS A 213 -12.50 -8.09 -21.85
CA LYS A 213 -13.64 -7.69 -22.70
C LYS A 213 -13.24 -7.26 -24.11
N GLN A 214 -11.97 -6.98 -24.37
CA GLN A 214 -11.45 -6.56 -25.68
C GLN A 214 -10.94 -7.67 -26.66
N PRO A 215 -10.92 -9.00 -26.37
CA PRO A 215 -10.38 -9.99 -27.33
C PRO A 215 -11.19 -10.12 -28.63
N SER A 216 -12.40 -9.57 -28.66
CA SER A 216 -13.33 -9.61 -29.80
C SER A 216 -12.87 -8.78 -30.99
N ILE A 217 -12.11 -7.70 -30.80
CA ILE A 217 -11.73 -6.80 -31.90
C ILE A 217 -10.64 -7.45 -32.77
N LEU A 218 -9.71 -8.20 -32.17
CA LEU A 218 -8.70 -8.97 -32.92
C LEU A 218 -9.28 -10.18 -33.66
N LYS A 219 -10.33 -10.83 -33.12
CA LYS A 219 -11.06 -11.88 -33.84
C LYS A 219 -11.83 -11.29 -35.04
N ALA A 220 -12.56 -10.19 -34.83
CA ALA A 220 -13.29 -9.51 -35.88
C ALA A 220 -12.36 -8.96 -37.00
N MET A 221 -11.17 -8.44 -36.65
CA MET A 221 -10.18 -8.00 -37.63
C MET A 221 -9.51 -9.14 -38.40
N LYS A 222 -9.35 -10.33 -37.80
CA LYS A 222 -8.84 -11.52 -38.51
C LYS A 222 -9.88 -12.08 -39.47
N GLU A 223 -11.14 -12.17 -39.05
CA GLU A 223 -12.25 -12.61 -39.90
C GLU A 223 -12.45 -11.68 -41.10
N HIS A 224 -12.36 -10.36 -40.92
CA HIS A 224 -12.44 -9.40 -42.03
C HIS A 224 -11.27 -9.47 -43.02
N LYS A 225 -10.10 -9.96 -42.58
CA LYS A 225 -8.91 -10.12 -43.43
C LYS A 225 -8.96 -11.40 -44.27
N GLU A 226 -9.71 -12.42 -43.83
CA GLU A 226 -9.95 -13.66 -44.59
C GLU A 226 -11.09 -13.54 -45.61
N THR A 227 -12.01 -12.57 -45.46
CA THR A 227 -13.16 -12.40 -46.37
C THR A 227 -12.92 -11.51 -47.59
N THR A 228 -11.70 -10.98 -47.82
CA THR A 228 -11.43 -10.16 -49.02
C THR A 228 -10.48 -10.89 -49.99
N PRO A 229 -10.97 -11.54 -51.06
CA PRO A 229 -10.10 -12.12 -52.06
C PRO A 229 -9.52 -11.04 -53.00
N PRO A 230 -8.32 -11.23 -53.57
CA PRO A 230 -7.71 -10.24 -54.45
C PRO A 230 -8.37 -10.30 -55.84
N LYS A 231 -9.01 -9.20 -56.26
CA LYS A 231 -9.32 -8.97 -57.69
C LYS A 231 -7.99 -8.81 -58.44
N LYS A 232 -7.56 -9.87 -59.12
CA LYS A 232 -6.60 -9.78 -60.21
C LYS A 232 -7.34 -9.38 -61.49
N GLU A 233 -7.14 -8.17 -61.96
CA GLU A 233 -7.25 -7.86 -63.40
C GLU A 233 -5.86 -7.48 -63.89
N LYS A 234 -5.26 -8.39 -64.65
CA LYS A 234 -4.14 -8.14 -65.56
C LYS A 234 -4.63 -8.47 -66.96
N SER A 235 -4.72 -7.46 -67.80
CA SER A 235 -4.63 -7.56 -69.27
C SER A 235 -4.35 -6.14 -69.75
N THR A 236 -3.16 -5.81 -70.25
CA THR A 236 -2.67 -6.07 -71.62
C THR A 236 -1.13 -5.81 -71.67
N PRO A 237 -0.37 -6.05 -72.78
CA PRO A 237 -0.78 -6.30 -74.17
C PRO A 237 -0.09 -7.51 -74.85
N ALA A 238 -0.68 -8.01 -75.95
CA ALA A 238 0.03 -8.81 -76.94
C ALA A 238 -0.11 -8.13 -78.30
N ALA A 239 1.04 -7.71 -78.85
CA ALA A 239 1.18 -7.23 -80.20
C ALA A 239 1.04 -8.40 -81.19
N ALA A 240 0.36 -8.16 -82.31
CA ALA A 240 0.59 -8.89 -83.55
C ALA A 240 0.45 -7.91 -84.72
N HIS A 241 1.38 -8.10 -85.64
CA HIS A 241 1.76 -7.28 -86.77
C HIS A 241 0.80 -7.43 -87.96
N ASP A 242 0.76 -6.39 -88.80
CA ASP A 242 0.69 -6.43 -90.29
C ASP A 242 -0.61 -6.86 -91.01
N GLU A 243 -1.19 -5.97 -91.82
CA GLU A 243 -0.98 -5.95 -93.29
C GLU A 243 -1.91 -4.93 -94.00
N ARG A 244 -1.29 -4.15 -94.89
CA ARG A 244 -1.81 -3.38 -96.07
C ARG A 244 -2.72 -2.17 -95.90
#